data_AF-A0A7C6M906-F1
#
_entry.id   AF-A0A7C6M906-F1
#
_cell.length_a   1.000
_cell.length_b   1.000
_cell.length_c   1.000
_cell.angle_alpha   90.00
_cell.angle_beta   90.00
_cell.angle_gamma   90.00
#
_symmetry.space_group_name_H-M   'P 1'
#
loop_
_entity.id
_entity.type
_entity.pdbx_description
1 polymer ?
#
loop_
_entity_poly.entity_id
_entity_poly.type
_entity_poly.pdbx_seq_one_letter_code
_entity_poly.pdbx_strand_id
1 'polypeptide(L)'
;MVQARFVSHHTSNISLIGGGIIDGSVFSRIAGQPSGNTQFVPIDFNYCKNVLLKGITFLDPAGWCVNFYFIEDALIDGINIITSRSNGDGISLQSNQNVEVKNCFVRTWDDSLVVKNYPHWSDKSKHGLTRNIKFEDIIIWTDLAQSMEIGYETIGETLEDVIFDNITVLHNLHKPVISIHNGNNAKIKNIKFKNITVEDASMGLGDASSNNELIDIRVLYSSNFSSNHVVTPLGTISNVEIDNVKVISGNNNIPITIKGYYDNRYDSTHFVTNVSIKNVEIKGSIIKSNYPFLRTNEYINNLIISNDNNKINGAIIKRKWSKEELKEYSKVPIVIKNRNIVTV
;
A
#
# COMPACT_ATOMS: atom_id res chain seq x y z
N MET A 1 -19.64 19.07 -3.59
CA MET A 1 -18.30 19.11 -2.95
C MET A 1 -18.51 19.35 -1.48
N VAL A 2 -17.81 18.61 -0.61
CA VAL A 2 -17.89 18.70 0.85
C VAL A 2 -16.50 18.95 1.39
N GLN A 3 -16.34 19.93 2.27
CA GLN A 3 -15.09 20.21 2.98
C GLN A 3 -15.26 19.73 4.41
N ALA A 4 -14.89 18.47 4.65
CA ALA A 4 -15.07 17.83 5.95
C ALA A 4 -14.11 16.65 6.10
N ARG A 5 -13.93 16.21 7.35
CA ARG A 5 -13.43 14.86 7.64
C ARG A 5 -14.51 14.03 8.33
N PHE A 6 -14.41 12.71 8.15
CA PHE A 6 -15.28 11.71 8.74
C PHE A 6 -14.46 10.85 9.68
N VAL A 7 -14.81 10.93 10.97
CA VAL A 7 -14.13 10.21 12.04
C VAL A 7 -15.12 9.22 12.67
N SER A 8 -14.64 8.00 12.91
CA SER A 8 -15.43 6.97 13.58
C SER A 8 -14.53 6.12 14.47
N HIS A 9 -15.03 5.78 15.66
CA HIS A 9 -14.33 4.96 16.63
C HIS A 9 -15.29 3.91 17.23
N HIS A 10 -14.89 2.64 17.30
CA HIS A 10 -15.70 1.54 17.89
C HIS A 10 -17.14 1.43 17.35
N THR A 11 -17.33 1.61 16.05
CA THR A 11 -18.66 1.60 15.42
C THR A 11 -18.77 0.51 14.36
N SER A 12 -19.98 -0.03 14.17
CA SER A 12 -20.25 -1.03 13.13
C SER A 12 -21.29 -0.56 12.12
N ASN A 13 -21.31 -1.16 10.93
CA ASN A 13 -22.26 -0.89 9.85
C ASN A 13 -22.16 0.57 9.36
N ILE A 14 -20.98 0.93 8.87
CA ILE A 14 -20.69 2.26 8.35
C ILE A 14 -20.80 2.22 6.84
N SER A 15 -21.55 3.14 6.24
CA SER A 15 -21.44 3.36 4.79
C SER A 15 -21.30 4.83 4.47
N LEU A 16 -20.27 5.16 3.70
CA LEU A 16 -20.07 6.46 3.08
C LEU A 16 -20.02 6.24 1.57
N ILE A 17 -21.07 6.67 0.87
CA ILE A 17 -21.29 6.35 -0.54
C ILE A 17 -21.67 7.58 -1.35
N GLY A 18 -21.36 7.60 -2.64
CA GLY A 18 -21.89 8.61 -3.58
C GLY A 18 -20.79 9.29 -4.40
N GLY A 19 -21.18 9.92 -5.50
CA GLY A 19 -20.24 10.44 -6.50
C GLY A 19 -19.67 11.83 -6.21
N GLY A 20 -19.74 12.27 -4.97
CA GLY A 20 -19.27 13.60 -4.56
C GLY A 20 -17.76 13.65 -4.34
N ILE A 21 -17.28 14.88 -4.15
CA ILE A 21 -15.89 15.20 -3.84
C ILE A 21 -15.79 15.62 -2.37
N ILE A 22 -14.87 15.01 -1.63
CA ILE A 22 -14.37 15.48 -0.34
C ILE A 22 -13.10 16.27 -0.62
N ASP A 23 -13.14 17.57 -0.35
CA ASP A 23 -12.07 18.53 -0.60
C ASP A 23 -11.34 18.87 0.69
N GLY A 24 -10.07 18.48 0.77
CA GLY A 24 -9.21 18.71 1.91
C GLY A 24 -8.36 19.98 1.83
N SER A 25 -8.41 20.72 0.71
CA SER A 25 -7.50 21.84 0.42
C SER A 25 -7.60 23.00 1.42
N VAL A 26 -8.75 23.14 2.09
CA VAL A 26 -8.98 24.17 3.12
C VAL A 26 -8.32 23.86 4.45
N PHE A 27 -7.96 22.59 4.71
CA PHE A 27 -7.37 22.22 5.99
C PHE A 27 -5.87 22.49 5.99
N SER A 28 -5.39 23.13 7.07
CA SER A 28 -3.95 23.36 7.27
C SER A 28 -3.19 22.05 7.41
N ARG A 29 -2.00 21.99 6.80
CA ARG A 29 -1.03 20.90 6.96
C ARG A 29 0.29 21.50 7.46
N ILE A 30 0.72 21.08 8.64
CA ILE A 30 2.06 21.34 9.18
C ILE A 30 2.74 19.98 9.38
N ALA A 31 3.73 19.68 8.55
CA ALA A 31 4.52 18.45 8.60
C ALA A 31 5.92 18.74 9.15
N GLY A 32 6.43 17.88 10.03
CA GLY A 32 7.83 17.90 10.47
C GLY A 32 8.20 18.99 11.47
N GLN A 33 7.22 19.57 12.19
CA GLN A 33 7.49 20.61 13.19
C GLN A 33 7.40 20.07 14.63
N PRO A 34 8.39 20.32 15.50
CA PRO A 34 8.36 19.92 16.90
C PRO A 34 7.18 20.48 17.70
N SER A 35 6.66 21.64 17.27
CA SER A 35 5.55 22.36 17.91
C SER A 35 4.15 21.86 17.52
N GLY A 36 4.07 20.77 16.75
CA GLY A 36 2.83 20.06 16.44
C GLY A 36 2.69 19.77 14.96
N ASN A 37 2.54 18.49 14.62
CA ASN A 37 2.04 18.10 13.30
C ASN A 37 0.53 18.35 13.28
N THR A 38 0.06 19.20 12.37
CA THR A 38 -1.38 19.28 12.06
C THR A 38 -1.67 18.44 10.83
N GLN A 39 -2.55 17.47 10.98
CA GLN A 39 -3.03 16.60 9.91
C GLN A 39 -4.54 16.47 10.00
N PHE A 40 -5.21 16.57 8.85
CA PHE A 40 -6.64 16.30 8.69
C PHE A 40 -6.81 15.18 7.68
N VAL A 41 -6.87 13.96 8.21
CA VAL A 41 -7.16 12.74 7.45
C VAL A 41 -8.66 12.72 7.16
N PRO A 42 -9.11 12.74 5.88
CA PRO A 42 -10.53 12.77 5.54
C PRO A 42 -11.32 11.57 6.03
N ILE A 43 -10.76 10.36 5.97
CA ILE A 43 -11.39 9.15 6.50
C ILE A 43 -10.49 8.59 7.59
N ASP A 44 -10.91 8.76 8.84
CA ASP A 44 -10.16 8.29 10.01
C ASP A 44 -11.04 7.35 10.85
N PHE A 45 -11.06 6.08 10.44
CA PHE A 45 -11.91 5.05 11.06
C PHE A 45 -11.05 4.09 11.87
N ASN A 46 -11.40 3.95 13.14
CA ASN A 46 -10.62 3.25 14.15
C ASN A 46 -11.50 2.20 14.85
N TYR A 47 -11.04 0.95 14.94
CA TYR A 47 -11.75 -0.14 15.61
C TYR A 47 -13.19 -0.34 15.14
N CYS A 48 -13.45 -0.17 13.84
CA CYS A 48 -14.78 -0.27 13.27
C CYS A 48 -15.00 -1.61 12.58
N LYS A 49 -16.27 -1.95 12.32
CA LYS A 49 -16.66 -3.21 11.67
C LYS A 49 -17.70 -3.02 10.58
N ASN A 50 -17.64 -3.82 9.51
CA ASN A 50 -18.59 -3.75 8.40
C ASN A 50 -18.66 -2.32 7.80
N VAL A 51 -17.57 -1.93 7.14
CA VAL A 51 -17.37 -0.58 6.57
C VAL A 51 -17.49 -0.63 5.06
N LEU A 52 -18.29 0.26 4.48
CA LEU A 52 -18.42 0.47 3.03
C LEU A 52 -18.01 1.90 2.67
N LEU A 53 -16.95 2.05 1.88
CA LEU A 53 -16.56 3.32 1.27
C LEU A 53 -16.69 3.19 -0.25
N LYS A 54 -17.70 3.86 -0.85
CA LYS A 54 -18.03 3.63 -2.27
C LYS A 54 -18.20 4.89 -3.11
N GLY A 55 -17.43 4.97 -4.19
CA GLY A 55 -17.66 5.94 -5.26
C GLY A 55 -17.19 7.36 -4.95
N ILE A 56 -16.48 7.63 -3.88
CA ILE A 56 -16.14 9.00 -3.47
C ILE A 56 -14.83 9.46 -4.11
N THR A 57 -14.74 10.74 -4.43
CA THR A 57 -13.48 11.35 -4.85
C THR A 57 -12.89 12.18 -3.70
N PHE A 58 -11.61 12.02 -3.43
CA PHE A 58 -10.86 12.80 -2.45
C PHE A 58 -9.87 13.70 -3.18
N LEU A 59 -9.88 14.99 -2.83
CA LEU A 59 -8.99 15.98 -3.42
C LEU A 59 -8.16 16.66 -2.34
N ASP A 60 -6.85 16.63 -2.54
CA ASP A 60 -5.84 17.32 -1.75
C ASP A 60 -6.06 17.20 -0.22
N PRO A 61 -5.99 16.00 0.39
CA PRO A 61 -6.07 15.82 1.84
C PRO A 61 -4.88 16.44 2.58
N ALA A 62 -5.08 16.85 3.84
CA ALA A 62 -4.05 17.45 4.69
C ALA A 62 -3.33 16.38 5.51
N GLY A 63 -2.73 15.41 4.84
CA GLY A 63 -2.15 14.21 5.43
C GLY A 63 -2.61 12.98 4.64
N TRP A 64 -2.64 11.81 5.30
CA TRP A 64 -3.17 10.58 4.71
C TRP A 64 -4.62 10.77 4.23
N CYS A 65 -5.03 10.03 3.20
CA CYS A 65 -6.38 10.13 2.68
C CYS A 65 -7.36 9.18 3.37
N VAL A 66 -7.09 7.87 3.32
CA VAL A 66 -7.91 6.84 3.95
C VAL A 66 -7.08 6.11 5.01
N ASN A 67 -7.39 6.37 6.28
CA ASN A 67 -6.84 5.66 7.43
C ASN A 67 -7.87 4.66 7.98
N PHE A 68 -7.63 3.38 7.73
CA PHE A 68 -8.36 2.28 8.36
C PHE A 68 -7.45 1.62 9.38
N TYR A 69 -7.81 1.75 10.65
CA TYR A 69 -7.04 1.26 11.77
C TYR A 69 -7.88 0.27 12.59
N PHE A 70 -7.45 -0.98 12.68
CA PHE A 70 -8.19 -2.06 13.37
C PHE A 70 -9.63 -2.26 12.86
N ILE A 71 -9.81 -2.24 11.54
CA ILE A 71 -11.07 -2.53 10.86
C ILE A 71 -11.24 -4.03 10.65
N GLU A 72 -12.44 -4.52 10.91
CA GLU A 72 -12.89 -5.87 10.53
C GLU A 72 -14.00 -5.78 9.48
N ASP A 73 -13.84 -6.49 8.37
CA ASP A 73 -14.81 -6.54 7.27
C ASP A 73 -15.05 -5.16 6.64
N ALA A 74 -14.34 -4.87 5.55
CA ALA A 74 -14.54 -3.63 4.81
C ALA A 74 -14.44 -3.79 3.29
N LEU A 75 -15.21 -2.94 2.59
CA LEU A 75 -15.15 -2.78 1.15
C LEU A 75 -14.89 -1.31 0.81
N ILE A 76 -13.78 -1.06 0.11
CA ILE A 76 -13.50 0.20 -0.57
C ILE A 76 -13.70 -0.04 -2.07
N ASP A 77 -14.72 0.56 -2.66
CA ASP A 77 -15.10 0.29 -4.05
C ASP A 77 -15.24 1.59 -4.84
N GLY A 78 -14.43 1.75 -5.87
CA GLY A 78 -14.64 2.79 -6.84
C GLY A 78 -14.34 4.19 -6.34
N ILE A 79 -13.44 4.36 -5.36
CA ILE A 79 -13.00 5.70 -4.96
C ILE A 79 -11.95 6.27 -5.91
N ASN A 80 -11.77 7.58 -5.89
CA ASN A 80 -10.65 8.26 -6.56
C ASN A 80 -9.91 9.12 -5.53
N ILE A 81 -8.59 9.10 -5.54
CA ILE A 81 -7.76 9.89 -4.61
C ILE A 81 -6.75 10.70 -5.43
N ILE A 82 -6.63 11.98 -5.11
CA ILE A 82 -5.55 12.84 -5.59
C ILE A 82 -4.96 13.56 -4.39
N THR A 83 -3.72 13.26 -4.04
CA THR A 83 -2.97 13.97 -2.98
C THR A 83 -1.74 14.65 -3.57
N SER A 84 -1.37 15.81 -3.01
CA SER A 84 -0.22 16.62 -3.48
C SER A 84 0.65 17.16 -2.34
N ARG A 85 0.29 16.88 -1.09
CA ARG A 85 0.94 17.43 0.11
C ARG A 85 1.76 16.36 0.83
N SER A 86 2.70 16.83 1.65
CA SER A 86 3.58 15.94 2.41
C SER A 86 2.82 14.99 3.35
N ASN A 87 3.21 13.71 3.33
CA ASN A 87 2.48 12.59 3.95
C ASN A 87 1.07 12.43 3.37
N GLY A 88 0.94 12.60 2.06
CA GLY A 88 -0.29 12.41 1.31
C GLY A 88 -0.48 10.96 0.87
N ASP A 89 -0.53 10.02 1.81
CA ASP A 89 -0.78 8.61 1.49
C ASP A 89 -2.18 8.41 0.89
N GLY A 90 -2.34 7.39 0.06
CA GLY A 90 -3.61 7.00 -0.53
C GLY A 90 -4.47 6.18 0.44
N ILE A 91 -4.39 4.86 0.32
CA ILE A 91 -5.18 3.92 1.11
C ILE A 91 -4.26 3.21 2.09
N SER A 92 -4.36 3.57 3.37
CA SER A 92 -3.52 3.06 4.44
C SER A 92 -4.31 2.12 5.36
N LEU A 93 -4.00 0.83 5.25
CA LEU A 93 -4.62 -0.24 6.03
C LEU A 93 -3.68 -0.69 7.17
N GLN A 94 -4.03 -0.37 8.41
CA GLN A 94 -3.25 -0.67 9.62
C GLN A 94 -3.98 -1.66 10.53
N SER A 95 -3.42 -2.87 10.69
CA SER A 95 -3.95 -3.93 11.58
C SER A 95 -5.39 -4.35 11.23
N ASN A 96 -5.68 -4.54 9.95
CA ASN A 96 -7.04 -4.80 9.46
C ASN A 96 -7.27 -6.27 9.07
N GLN A 97 -8.53 -6.69 9.09
CA GLN A 97 -8.93 -8.05 8.74
C GLN A 97 -10.09 -8.02 7.75
N ASN A 98 -9.99 -8.83 6.69
CA ASN A 98 -11.02 -8.97 5.66
C ASN A 98 -11.35 -7.63 4.97
N VAL A 99 -10.37 -7.05 4.27
CA VAL A 99 -10.55 -5.79 3.54
C VAL A 99 -10.36 -6.01 2.05
N GLU A 100 -11.37 -5.65 1.28
CA GLU A 100 -11.31 -5.60 -0.18
C GLU A 100 -11.27 -4.14 -0.65
N VAL A 101 -10.33 -3.82 -1.54
CA VAL A 101 -10.17 -2.52 -2.19
C VAL A 101 -10.19 -2.75 -3.69
N LYS A 102 -11.14 -2.14 -4.39
CA LYS A 102 -11.24 -2.34 -5.84
C LYS A 102 -11.74 -1.16 -6.64
N ASN A 103 -11.46 -1.19 -7.95
CA ASN A 103 -11.96 -0.24 -8.94
C ASN A 103 -11.49 1.22 -8.68
N CYS A 104 -10.34 1.39 -8.06
CA CYS A 104 -9.85 2.68 -7.58
C CYS A 104 -8.92 3.38 -8.56
N PHE A 105 -8.89 4.72 -8.51
CA PHE A 105 -7.80 5.52 -9.05
C PHE A 105 -7.10 6.22 -7.89
N VAL A 106 -5.78 6.07 -7.78
CA VAL A 106 -5.00 6.58 -6.65
C VAL A 106 -3.79 7.34 -7.19
N ARG A 107 -3.83 8.66 -7.11
CA ARG A 107 -2.66 9.52 -7.35
C ARG A 107 -2.19 10.09 -6.03
N THR A 108 -0.94 9.80 -5.66
CA THR A 108 -0.40 10.20 -4.35
C THR A 108 0.92 10.93 -4.45
N TRP A 109 1.10 11.86 -3.51
CA TRP A 109 2.41 12.38 -3.18
C TRP A 109 3.23 11.31 -2.45
N ASP A 110 2.69 10.70 -1.40
CA ASP A 110 3.37 9.67 -0.59
C ASP A 110 2.92 8.25 -1.03
N ASP A 111 2.92 7.27 -0.12
CA ASP A 111 2.61 5.87 -0.43
C ASP A 111 1.17 5.70 -0.98
N SER A 112 1.00 4.88 -2.01
CA SER A 112 -0.30 4.72 -2.70
C SER A 112 -1.23 3.69 -2.05
N LEU A 113 -0.82 2.42 -2.03
CA LEU A 113 -1.56 1.31 -1.42
C LEU A 113 -0.72 0.70 -0.32
N VAL A 114 -1.19 0.75 0.92
CA VAL A 114 -0.35 0.49 2.09
C VAL A 114 -1.00 -0.53 3.03
N VAL A 115 -0.20 -1.50 3.46
CA VAL A 115 -0.56 -2.47 4.50
C VAL A 115 0.48 -2.45 5.61
N LYS A 116 0.03 -2.25 6.84
CA LYS A 116 0.89 -2.15 8.04
C LYS A 116 0.28 -2.92 9.20
N ASN A 117 1.11 -3.21 10.21
CA ASN A 117 0.65 -3.63 11.53
C ASN A 117 1.09 -2.60 12.57
N TYR A 118 0.10 -2.09 13.31
CA TYR A 118 0.29 -1.21 14.45
C TYR A 118 -0.23 -1.86 15.73
N PRO A 119 0.36 -1.55 16.90
CA PRO A 119 -0.23 -1.87 18.16
C PRO A 119 -1.40 -0.93 18.48
N HIS A 120 -2.20 -1.24 19.50
CA HIS A 120 -3.22 -0.34 20.01
C HIS A 120 -2.59 0.97 20.52
N TRP A 121 -3.18 2.11 20.15
CA TRP A 121 -2.67 3.43 20.55
C TRP A 121 -2.77 3.66 22.06
N SER A 122 -3.83 3.13 22.69
CA SER A 122 -4.08 3.24 24.14
C SER A 122 -3.30 2.24 24.97
N ASP A 123 -2.79 1.17 24.37
CA ASP A 123 -2.04 0.11 25.03
C ASP A 123 -1.12 -0.59 24.04
N LYS A 124 0.11 -0.08 23.93
CA LYS A 124 1.07 -0.55 22.94
C LYS A 124 1.56 -1.98 23.14
N SER A 125 1.25 -2.61 24.27
CA SER A 125 1.51 -4.04 24.48
C SER A 125 0.58 -4.95 23.66
N LYS A 126 -0.57 -4.41 23.22
CA LYS A 126 -1.52 -5.11 22.36
C LYS A 126 -1.15 -4.87 20.91
N HIS A 127 -0.37 -5.77 20.35
CA HIS A 127 0.05 -5.69 18.96
C HIS A 127 -1.11 -5.98 17.99
N GLY A 128 -0.99 -5.45 16.77
CA GLY A 128 -1.97 -5.68 15.71
C GLY A 128 -1.78 -7.00 14.99
N LEU A 129 -2.80 -7.35 14.22
CA LEU A 129 -2.81 -8.46 13.27
C LEU A 129 -3.41 -7.93 11.97
N THR A 130 -2.83 -8.33 10.85
CA THR A 130 -3.43 -8.10 9.53
C THR A 130 -3.59 -9.41 8.80
N ARG A 131 -4.76 -9.63 8.20
CA ARG A 131 -5.01 -10.80 7.35
C ARG A 131 -6.11 -10.57 6.32
N ASN A 132 -6.02 -11.30 5.21
CA ASN A 132 -7.04 -11.33 4.17
C ASN A 132 -7.32 -9.92 3.61
N ILE A 133 -6.31 -9.36 2.95
CA ILE A 133 -6.37 -8.04 2.32
C ILE A 133 -6.25 -8.23 0.80
N LYS A 134 -7.14 -7.60 0.04
CA LYS A 134 -7.12 -7.68 -1.42
C LYS A 134 -7.25 -6.30 -2.06
N PHE A 135 -6.31 -5.96 -2.92
CA PHE A 135 -6.35 -4.83 -3.83
C PHE A 135 -6.54 -5.36 -5.26
N GLU A 136 -7.60 -4.94 -5.95
CA GLU A 136 -7.91 -5.41 -7.32
C GLU A 136 -8.40 -4.31 -8.25
N ASP A 137 -8.00 -4.33 -9.52
CA ASP A 137 -8.51 -3.41 -10.54
C ASP A 137 -8.24 -1.93 -10.19
N ILE A 138 -6.98 -1.61 -9.89
CA ILE A 138 -6.56 -0.27 -9.43
C ILE A 138 -5.59 0.38 -10.42
N ILE A 139 -5.76 1.68 -10.64
CA ILE A 139 -4.82 2.51 -11.39
C ILE A 139 -4.11 3.46 -10.43
N ILE A 140 -2.78 3.52 -10.51
CA ILE A 140 -1.92 4.24 -9.57
C ILE A 140 -1.05 5.27 -10.30
N TRP A 141 -0.80 6.41 -9.65
CA TRP A 141 0.26 7.35 -9.99
C TRP A 141 0.95 7.81 -8.70
N THR A 142 2.27 7.60 -8.59
CA THR A 142 3.01 7.86 -7.34
C THR A 142 4.13 8.86 -7.57
N ASP A 143 4.06 10.01 -6.89
CA ASP A 143 4.98 11.14 -7.09
C ASP A 143 6.23 11.08 -6.17
N LEU A 144 6.18 10.55 -4.93
CA LEU A 144 7.36 10.54 -4.02
C LEU A 144 7.65 9.23 -3.30
N ALA A 145 6.67 8.38 -2.98
CA ALA A 145 6.95 7.18 -2.18
C ALA A 145 6.60 5.88 -2.92
N GLN A 146 6.12 4.86 -2.23
CA GLN A 146 5.94 3.52 -2.80
C GLN A 146 4.56 3.36 -3.42
N SER A 147 4.49 2.61 -4.53
CA SER A 147 3.19 2.35 -5.17
C SER A 147 2.37 1.31 -4.40
N MET A 148 3.00 0.22 -3.98
CA MET A 148 2.37 -0.87 -3.20
C MET A 148 3.30 -1.31 -2.08
N GLU A 149 3.03 -0.83 -0.87
CA GLU A 149 3.86 -1.04 0.32
C GLU A 149 3.22 -1.99 1.32
N ILE A 150 4.01 -2.96 1.77
CA ILE A 150 3.78 -3.65 3.03
C ILE A 150 4.90 -3.29 4.01
N GLY A 151 4.63 -2.42 4.98
CA GLY A 151 5.64 -1.88 5.89
C GLY A 151 5.60 -0.35 5.99
N TYR A 152 6.56 0.32 6.64
CA TYR A 152 7.64 -0.25 7.45
C TYR A 152 7.18 -0.76 8.81
N GLU A 153 6.10 -0.18 9.37
CA GLU A 153 5.55 -0.56 10.67
C GLU A 153 4.83 -1.91 10.58
N THR A 154 5.46 -2.93 11.16
CA THR A 154 4.97 -4.32 11.12
C THR A 154 4.88 -4.93 12.53
N ILE A 155 4.38 -4.15 13.49
CA ILE A 155 4.30 -4.51 14.92
C ILE A 155 3.12 -5.43 15.17
N GLY A 156 3.37 -6.72 15.27
CA GLY A 156 2.34 -7.76 15.26
C GLY A 156 2.96 -9.14 15.18
N GLU A 157 2.23 -10.17 15.59
CA GLU A 157 2.74 -11.54 15.40
C GLU A 157 2.73 -11.93 13.92
N THR A 158 1.68 -11.56 13.19
CA THR A 158 1.47 -12.01 11.81
C THR A 158 0.89 -10.89 10.92
N LEU A 159 1.33 -10.87 9.66
CA LEU A 159 0.72 -10.12 8.56
C LEU A 159 0.64 -11.09 7.38
N GLU A 160 -0.55 -11.57 7.05
CA GLU A 160 -0.69 -12.70 6.11
C GLU A 160 -1.79 -12.49 5.06
N ASP A 161 -1.71 -13.25 3.98
CA ASP A 161 -2.76 -13.35 2.96
C ASP A 161 -3.13 -11.97 2.37
N VAL A 162 -2.12 -11.32 1.77
CA VAL A 162 -2.28 -10.03 1.07
C VAL A 162 -2.10 -10.23 -0.43
N ILE A 163 -3.06 -9.73 -1.21
CA ILE A 163 -3.08 -9.85 -2.66
C ILE A 163 -3.19 -8.47 -3.29
N PHE A 164 -2.27 -8.19 -4.21
CA PHE A 164 -2.34 -7.09 -5.16
C PHE A 164 -2.52 -7.71 -6.55
N ASP A 165 -3.67 -7.47 -7.19
CA ASP A 165 -4.01 -8.08 -8.48
C ASP A 165 -4.55 -7.06 -9.47
N ASN A 166 -4.15 -7.17 -10.73
CA ASN A 166 -4.62 -6.33 -11.82
C ASN A 166 -4.44 -4.82 -11.55
N ILE A 167 -3.19 -4.39 -11.36
CA ILE A 167 -2.85 -2.99 -11.03
C ILE A 167 -2.02 -2.37 -12.14
N THR A 168 -2.43 -1.19 -12.60
CA THR A 168 -1.67 -0.38 -13.56
C THR A 168 -1.06 0.81 -12.86
N VAL A 169 0.26 0.86 -12.77
CA VAL A 169 1.03 2.00 -12.28
C VAL A 169 1.40 2.86 -13.48
N LEU A 170 0.71 3.98 -13.66
CA LEU A 170 0.92 4.91 -14.77
C LEU A 170 2.28 5.61 -14.66
N HIS A 171 2.66 5.96 -13.43
CA HIS A 171 3.91 6.66 -13.15
C HIS A 171 4.37 6.33 -11.74
N ASN A 172 5.66 6.04 -11.58
CA ASN A 172 6.30 5.89 -10.27
C ASN A 172 7.65 6.61 -10.28
N LEU A 173 7.72 7.76 -9.61
CA LEU A 173 8.84 8.70 -9.74
C LEU A 173 10.06 8.34 -8.87
N HIS A 174 9.84 7.76 -7.69
CA HIS A 174 10.80 7.92 -6.59
C HIS A 174 11.16 6.61 -5.89
N LYS A 175 10.31 6.06 -5.00
CA LYS A 175 10.57 4.82 -4.24
C LYS A 175 10.01 3.57 -4.95
N PRO A 176 10.17 2.35 -4.40
CA PRO A 176 9.84 1.13 -5.12
C PRO A 176 8.39 0.99 -5.57
N VAL A 177 8.19 0.25 -6.66
CA VAL A 177 6.83 -0.06 -7.15
C VAL A 177 6.16 -1.11 -6.26
N ILE A 178 6.83 -2.25 -6.10
CA ILE A 178 6.40 -3.37 -5.26
C ILE A 178 7.35 -3.44 -4.07
N SER A 179 6.84 -3.29 -2.85
CA SER A 179 7.68 -3.35 -1.66
C SER A 179 7.09 -4.13 -0.49
N ILE A 180 7.97 -4.83 0.21
CA ILE A 180 7.74 -5.43 1.52
C ILE A 180 8.93 -5.05 2.41
N HIS A 181 8.71 -4.16 3.37
CA HIS A 181 9.69 -3.76 4.37
C HIS A 181 9.25 -4.24 5.76
N ASN A 182 9.79 -5.38 6.20
CA ASN A 182 9.52 -5.89 7.54
C ASN A 182 10.43 -5.23 8.57
N GLY A 183 9.94 -4.15 9.17
CA GLY A 183 10.66 -3.32 10.15
C GLY A 183 10.58 -3.81 11.60
N ASN A 184 9.68 -4.73 11.91
CA ASN A 184 9.36 -5.19 13.26
C ASN A 184 9.14 -6.71 13.28
N ASN A 185 8.43 -7.23 14.28
CA ASN A 185 8.38 -8.65 14.64
C ASN A 185 7.41 -9.52 13.81
N ALA A 186 6.68 -8.96 12.83
CA ALA A 186 5.69 -9.72 12.08
C ALA A 186 6.30 -10.90 11.30
N LYS A 187 5.64 -12.05 11.36
CA LYS A 187 5.78 -13.10 10.35
C LYS A 187 4.94 -12.69 9.14
N ILE A 188 5.57 -12.09 8.15
CA ILE A 188 4.92 -11.72 6.89
C ILE A 188 4.87 -12.96 5.99
N LYS A 189 3.68 -13.38 5.56
CA LYS A 189 3.57 -14.57 4.71
C LYS A 189 2.39 -14.59 3.75
N ASN A 190 2.52 -15.37 2.68
CA ASN A 190 1.47 -15.58 1.68
C ASN A 190 1.07 -14.27 0.98
N ILE A 191 2.06 -13.61 0.39
CA ILE A 191 1.88 -12.32 -0.30
C ILE A 191 1.90 -12.56 -1.81
N LYS A 192 0.97 -11.95 -2.54
CA LYS A 192 0.85 -12.10 -3.99
C LYS A 192 0.78 -10.75 -4.68
N PHE A 193 1.61 -10.55 -5.69
CA PHE A 193 1.52 -9.45 -6.66
C PHE A 193 1.32 -10.07 -8.04
N LYS A 194 0.15 -9.86 -8.64
CA LYS A 194 -0.24 -10.50 -9.90
C LYS A 194 -0.77 -9.49 -10.90
N ASN A 195 -0.48 -9.74 -12.18
CA ASN A 195 -1.03 -8.96 -13.28
C ASN A 195 -0.76 -7.45 -13.09
N ILE A 196 0.51 -7.07 -13.05
CA ILE A 196 0.91 -5.67 -12.80
C ILE A 196 1.47 -5.07 -14.09
N THR A 197 1.02 -3.89 -14.46
CA THR A 197 1.65 -3.08 -15.51
C THR A 197 2.27 -1.84 -14.87
N VAL A 198 3.53 -1.55 -15.21
CA VAL A 198 4.19 -0.28 -14.88
C VAL A 198 4.46 0.44 -16.19
N GLU A 199 3.72 1.51 -16.48
CA GLU A 199 3.88 2.24 -17.72
C GLU A 199 5.17 3.07 -17.70
N ASP A 200 5.42 3.78 -16.60
CA ASP A 200 6.62 4.59 -16.39
C ASP A 200 7.30 4.27 -15.05
N ALA A 201 8.39 3.50 -15.14
CA ALA A 201 9.27 3.14 -14.03
C ALA A 201 10.41 4.16 -13.84
N SER A 202 10.07 5.37 -13.42
CA SER A 202 10.99 6.50 -13.24
C SER A 202 11.70 6.52 -11.86
N MET A 203 11.52 5.50 -11.02
CA MET A 203 12.07 5.39 -9.67
C MET A 203 13.54 5.81 -9.56
N GLY A 204 13.88 6.53 -8.49
CA GLY A 204 15.25 6.98 -8.22
C GLY A 204 15.48 8.48 -8.39
N LEU A 205 14.45 9.25 -8.75
CA LEU A 205 14.51 10.70 -8.78
C LEU A 205 14.33 11.31 -7.37
N GLY A 206 14.59 12.61 -7.22
CA GLY A 206 14.52 13.30 -5.92
C GLY A 206 15.58 12.79 -4.93
N ASP A 207 15.18 12.62 -3.66
CA ASP A 207 16.00 12.04 -2.59
C ASP A 207 15.83 10.50 -2.47
N ALA A 208 15.40 9.83 -3.53
CA ALA A 208 15.24 8.38 -3.56
C ALA A 208 16.55 7.64 -3.23
N SER A 209 17.69 8.21 -3.66
CA SER A 209 19.02 7.60 -3.55
C SER A 209 19.00 6.19 -4.14
N SER A 210 19.41 5.17 -3.38
CA SER A 210 19.42 3.77 -3.79
C SER A 210 18.09 3.04 -3.61
N ASN A 211 17.04 3.71 -3.10
CA ASN A 211 15.71 3.14 -2.92
C ASN A 211 14.86 3.39 -4.18
N ASN A 212 15.20 2.68 -5.26
CA ASN A 212 14.70 2.90 -6.62
C ASN A 212 14.30 1.61 -7.35
N GLU A 213 13.99 0.57 -6.59
CA GLU A 213 13.71 -0.78 -7.08
C GLU A 213 12.34 -0.90 -7.80
N LEU A 214 12.23 -1.81 -8.76
CA LEU A 214 10.92 -2.32 -9.18
C LEU A 214 10.29 -3.20 -8.09
N ILE A 215 11.09 -4.08 -7.51
CA ILE A 215 10.70 -5.02 -6.45
C ILE A 215 11.70 -4.87 -5.31
N ASP A 216 11.21 -4.57 -4.12
CA ASP A 216 12.00 -4.49 -2.91
C ASP A 216 11.42 -5.33 -1.77
N ILE A 217 12.06 -6.46 -1.44
CA ILE A 217 11.61 -7.34 -0.36
C ILE A 217 12.72 -7.45 0.68
N ARG A 218 12.55 -6.80 1.82
CA ARG A 218 13.57 -6.76 2.87
C ARG A 218 13.00 -6.99 4.25
N VAL A 219 13.69 -7.83 5.01
CA VAL A 219 13.74 -7.65 6.47
C VAL A 219 14.82 -6.61 6.75
N LEU A 220 14.53 -5.59 7.55
CA LEU A 220 15.53 -4.59 7.91
C LEU A 220 15.14 -3.83 9.18
N TYR A 221 16.14 -3.36 9.91
CA TYR A 221 15.94 -2.38 10.98
C TYR A 221 16.18 -0.96 10.45
N SER A 222 15.22 -0.07 10.69
CA SER A 222 15.38 1.38 10.49
C SER A 222 15.14 2.10 11.81
N SER A 223 16.12 2.87 12.29
CA SER A 223 15.95 3.68 13.51
C SER A 223 14.77 4.66 13.42
N ASN A 224 14.41 5.07 12.20
CA ASN A 224 13.34 6.04 11.96
C ASN A 224 11.96 5.39 11.88
N PHE A 225 11.85 4.09 11.62
CA PHE A 225 10.56 3.41 11.41
C PHE A 225 10.36 2.24 12.36
N SER A 226 11.35 1.36 12.50
CA SER A 226 11.32 0.19 13.39
C SER A 226 11.27 0.54 14.88
N SER A 227 11.74 1.73 15.24
CA SER A 227 11.73 2.22 16.62
C SER A 227 10.52 3.11 16.93
N ASN A 228 9.71 3.41 15.93
CA ASN A 228 8.46 4.12 16.15
C ASN A 228 7.46 3.18 16.83
N HIS A 229 6.67 3.72 17.74
CA HIS A 229 5.66 3.00 18.53
C HIS A 229 6.23 1.99 19.54
N VAL A 230 6.81 0.87 19.09
CA VAL A 230 7.34 -0.23 19.93
C VAL A 230 8.59 -0.82 19.27
N VAL A 231 9.70 -0.88 20.01
CA VAL A 231 10.92 -1.57 19.55
C VAL A 231 10.75 -3.06 19.75
N THR A 232 10.89 -3.83 18.68
CA THR A 232 10.79 -5.30 18.70
C THR A 232 12.02 -5.94 18.03
N PRO A 233 12.28 -7.24 18.27
CA PRO A 233 13.05 -8.06 17.33
C PRO A 233 12.42 -8.02 15.94
N LEU A 234 13.22 -8.30 14.91
CA LEU A 234 12.70 -8.40 13.55
C LEU A 234 11.95 -9.73 13.34
N GLY A 235 11.06 -9.76 12.36
CA GLY A 235 10.28 -10.91 11.97
C GLY A 235 10.91 -11.66 10.80
N THR A 236 10.07 -12.26 9.96
CA THR A 236 10.50 -12.95 8.73
C THR A 236 9.56 -12.61 7.58
N ILE A 237 10.00 -12.87 6.35
CA ILE A 237 9.15 -12.79 5.16
C ILE A 237 9.17 -14.17 4.49
N SER A 238 8.01 -14.74 4.18
CA SER A 238 7.93 -16.04 3.52
C SER A 238 6.80 -16.17 2.49
N ASN A 239 6.96 -17.03 1.49
CA ASN A 239 5.92 -17.34 0.50
C ASN A 239 5.40 -16.08 -0.22
N VAL A 240 6.31 -15.41 -0.96
CA VAL A 240 5.97 -14.25 -1.80
C VAL A 240 5.94 -14.69 -3.27
N GLU A 241 4.83 -14.41 -3.95
CA GLU A 241 4.63 -14.70 -5.36
C GLU A 241 4.47 -13.39 -6.14
N ILE A 242 5.33 -13.17 -7.13
CA ILE A 242 5.24 -12.07 -8.09
C ILE A 242 5.10 -12.70 -9.46
N ASP A 243 3.99 -12.46 -10.15
CA ASP A 243 3.68 -13.11 -11.43
C ASP A 243 3.01 -12.15 -12.43
N ASN A 244 3.32 -12.31 -13.71
CA ASN A 244 2.81 -11.50 -14.82
C ASN A 244 2.99 -9.98 -14.58
N VAL A 245 4.24 -9.53 -14.49
CA VAL A 245 4.58 -8.10 -14.33
C VAL A 245 5.19 -7.58 -15.62
N LYS A 246 4.66 -6.47 -16.14
CA LYS A 246 5.13 -5.83 -17.37
C LYS A 246 5.52 -4.38 -17.13
N VAL A 247 6.80 -4.06 -17.34
CA VAL A 247 7.29 -2.68 -17.33
C VAL A 247 7.46 -2.20 -18.77
N ILE A 248 6.76 -1.13 -19.14
CA ILE A 248 6.72 -0.61 -20.51
C ILE A 248 7.90 0.35 -20.76
N SER A 249 8.08 1.33 -19.87
CA SER A 249 9.08 2.39 -20.02
C SER A 249 9.63 2.83 -18.67
N GLY A 250 10.54 3.81 -18.67
CA GLY A 250 11.25 4.30 -17.49
C GLY A 250 12.77 4.12 -17.59
N ASN A 251 13.41 4.06 -16.43
CA ASN A 251 14.87 4.08 -16.30
C ASN A 251 15.59 2.92 -17.04
N ASN A 252 16.88 3.12 -17.29
CA ASN A 252 17.71 2.09 -17.96
C ASN A 252 18.04 0.93 -17.02
N ASN A 253 18.35 1.25 -15.77
CA ASN A 253 18.66 0.27 -14.74
C ASN A 253 17.44 0.21 -13.81
N ILE A 254 16.80 -0.94 -13.73
CA ILE A 254 15.61 -1.15 -12.91
C ILE A 254 15.94 -2.22 -11.86
N PRO A 255 16.39 -1.85 -10.66
CA PRO A 255 16.87 -2.79 -9.66
C PRO A 255 15.77 -3.68 -9.09
N ILE A 256 16.16 -4.88 -8.66
CA ILE A 256 15.34 -5.76 -7.84
C ILE A 256 16.18 -6.11 -6.62
N THR A 257 15.65 -5.86 -5.42
CA THR A 257 16.34 -6.19 -4.16
C THR A 257 15.52 -7.18 -3.36
N ILE A 258 16.16 -8.26 -2.92
CA ILE A 258 15.60 -9.22 -1.97
C ILE A 258 16.66 -9.48 -0.93
N LYS A 259 16.41 -9.19 0.35
CA LYS A 259 17.43 -9.37 1.41
C LYS A 259 16.80 -9.77 2.73
N GLY A 260 17.39 -10.77 3.38
CA GLY A 260 17.20 -10.95 4.82
C GLY A 260 18.16 -10.05 5.61
N TYR A 261 18.23 -10.23 6.92
CA TYR A 261 18.99 -9.36 7.80
C TYR A 261 19.54 -10.11 9.01
N TYR A 262 20.74 -9.74 9.44
CA TYR A 262 21.27 -10.12 10.75
C TYR A 262 21.13 -8.92 11.70
N ASP A 263 20.33 -9.11 12.75
CA ASP A 263 19.98 -8.09 13.71
C ASP A 263 20.94 -8.13 14.91
N ASN A 264 21.97 -7.29 14.86
CA ASN A 264 22.97 -7.16 15.91
C ASN A 264 22.40 -6.69 17.27
N ARG A 265 21.19 -6.10 17.31
CA ARG A 265 20.55 -5.68 18.55
C ARG A 265 20.10 -6.86 19.40
N TYR A 266 19.82 -7.99 18.75
CA TYR A 266 19.29 -9.21 19.38
C TYR A 266 20.13 -10.46 19.06
N ASP A 267 21.23 -10.32 18.32
CA ASP A 267 22.09 -11.41 17.86
C ASP A 267 21.28 -12.51 17.13
N SER A 268 20.44 -12.10 16.17
CA SER A 268 19.50 -12.99 15.49
C SER A 268 19.50 -12.82 13.97
N THR A 269 19.33 -13.93 13.25
CA THR A 269 19.24 -13.93 11.77
C THR A 269 17.78 -14.01 11.33
N HIS A 270 17.41 -13.19 10.35
CA HIS A 270 16.06 -13.05 9.83
C HIS A 270 16.03 -13.28 8.33
N PHE A 271 15.35 -14.33 7.91
CA PHE A 271 15.36 -14.78 6.53
C PHE A 271 14.19 -14.23 5.71
N VAL A 272 14.44 -14.07 4.42
CA VAL A 272 13.41 -14.03 3.37
C VAL A 272 13.38 -15.40 2.70
N THR A 273 12.25 -16.11 2.73
CA THR A 273 12.15 -17.52 2.33
C THR A 273 11.06 -17.76 1.29
N ASN A 274 11.29 -18.61 0.29
CA ASN A 274 10.29 -18.98 -0.74
C ASN A 274 9.74 -17.76 -1.48
N VAL A 275 10.61 -17.07 -2.22
CA VAL A 275 10.20 -15.98 -3.12
C VAL A 275 10.19 -16.51 -4.55
N SER A 276 9.07 -16.37 -5.23
CA SER A 276 8.92 -16.72 -6.64
C SER A 276 8.65 -15.47 -7.46
N ILE A 277 9.54 -15.17 -8.41
CA ILE A 277 9.36 -14.12 -9.41
C ILE A 277 9.20 -14.83 -10.76
N LYS A 278 8.00 -14.76 -11.31
CA LYS A 278 7.60 -15.43 -12.54
C LYS A 278 7.14 -14.41 -13.55
N ASN A 279 7.46 -14.65 -14.83
CA ASN A 279 6.83 -13.95 -15.94
C ASN A 279 6.91 -12.41 -15.81
N VAL A 280 8.11 -11.92 -15.52
CA VAL A 280 8.40 -10.48 -15.43
C VAL A 280 9.15 -10.01 -16.67
N GLU A 281 8.57 -9.04 -17.38
CA GLU A 281 9.14 -8.39 -18.56
C GLU A 281 9.47 -6.95 -18.21
N ILE A 282 10.70 -6.54 -18.47
CA ILE A 282 11.16 -5.15 -18.31
C ILE A 282 11.57 -4.63 -19.68
N LYS A 283 10.81 -3.66 -20.21
CA LYS A 283 11.10 -2.96 -21.48
C LYS A 283 11.36 -3.94 -22.62
N GLY A 284 10.49 -4.95 -22.75
CA GLY A 284 10.57 -6.01 -23.76
C GLY A 284 11.56 -7.16 -23.46
N SER A 285 12.28 -7.10 -22.34
CA SER A 285 13.22 -8.15 -21.92
C SER A 285 12.66 -8.96 -20.76
N ILE A 286 12.49 -10.26 -20.96
CA ILE A 286 12.07 -11.18 -19.89
C ILE A 286 13.25 -11.39 -18.93
N ILE A 287 13.04 -11.14 -17.64
CA ILE A 287 14.10 -11.31 -16.64
C ILE A 287 14.35 -12.79 -16.33
N LYS A 288 15.58 -13.10 -15.94
CA LYS A 288 16.04 -14.45 -15.56
C LYS A 288 16.86 -14.36 -14.27
N SER A 289 17.30 -15.50 -13.75
CA SER A 289 18.11 -15.58 -12.53
C SER A 289 19.43 -14.78 -12.60
N ASN A 290 19.97 -14.55 -13.79
CA ASN A 290 21.18 -13.75 -14.02
C ASN A 290 20.88 -12.27 -14.32
N TYR A 291 19.70 -11.75 -13.96
CA TYR A 291 19.35 -10.35 -14.16
C TYR A 291 20.40 -9.42 -13.49
N PRO A 292 21.06 -8.53 -14.25
CA PRO A 292 22.26 -7.83 -13.78
C PRO A 292 22.01 -6.83 -12.64
N PHE A 293 20.75 -6.42 -12.43
CA PHE A 293 20.37 -5.50 -11.36
C PHE A 293 19.67 -6.19 -10.19
N LEU A 294 19.77 -7.52 -10.11
CA LEU A 294 19.32 -8.29 -8.95
C LEU A 294 20.33 -8.15 -7.80
N ARG A 295 19.83 -7.77 -6.62
CA ARG A 295 20.63 -7.59 -5.40
C ARG A 295 20.11 -8.52 -4.31
N THR A 296 20.97 -9.44 -3.86
CA THR A 296 20.67 -10.42 -2.82
C THR A 296 21.72 -10.41 -1.71
N ASN A 297 21.50 -11.21 -0.66
CA ASN A 297 22.47 -11.54 0.38
C ASN A 297 22.30 -13.00 0.84
N GLU A 298 23.14 -13.43 1.78
CA GLU A 298 23.20 -14.79 2.32
C GLU A 298 21.97 -15.19 3.17
N TYR A 299 21.10 -14.24 3.51
CA TYR A 299 19.93 -14.47 4.36
C TYR A 299 18.65 -14.74 3.54
N ILE A 300 18.81 -15.34 2.37
CA ILE A 300 17.70 -15.72 1.48
C ILE A 300 17.67 -17.22 1.30
N ASN A 301 16.50 -17.80 1.49
CA ASN A 301 16.26 -19.23 1.25
C ASN A 301 15.26 -19.39 0.11
N ASN A 302 15.64 -20.12 -0.95
CA ASN A 302 14.75 -20.46 -2.06
C ASN A 302 14.15 -19.24 -2.80
N LEU A 303 14.99 -18.51 -3.53
CA LEU A 303 14.56 -17.53 -4.53
C LEU A 303 14.52 -18.18 -5.92
N ILE A 304 13.34 -18.19 -6.53
CA ILE A 304 13.13 -18.74 -7.88
C ILE A 304 12.74 -17.60 -8.82
N ILE A 305 13.57 -17.35 -9.83
CA ILE A 305 13.26 -16.45 -10.95
C ILE A 305 13.08 -17.30 -12.20
N SER A 306 11.90 -17.26 -12.82
CA SER A 306 11.56 -18.13 -13.95
C SER A 306 10.57 -17.50 -14.93
N ASN A 307 10.47 -18.11 -16.11
CA ASN A 307 9.46 -17.81 -17.11
C ASN A 307 8.94 -19.15 -17.64
N ASP A 308 7.62 -19.28 -17.78
CA ASP A 308 6.94 -20.50 -18.23
C ASP A 308 6.58 -20.48 -19.73
N ASN A 309 7.13 -19.52 -20.47
CA ASN A 309 6.81 -19.18 -21.87
C ASN A 309 5.38 -18.69 -22.11
N ASN A 310 4.62 -18.35 -21.06
CA ASN A 310 3.35 -17.65 -21.23
C ASN A 310 3.57 -16.20 -21.66
N LYS A 311 2.60 -15.67 -22.40
CA LYS A 311 2.59 -14.27 -22.79
C LYS A 311 2.43 -13.38 -21.55
N ILE A 312 3.38 -12.47 -21.36
CA ILE A 312 3.35 -11.47 -20.28
C ILE A 312 2.49 -10.29 -20.74
N ASN A 313 1.28 -10.20 -20.19
CA ASN A 313 0.31 -9.16 -20.56
C ASN A 313 0.32 -7.99 -19.55
N GLY A 314 0.77 -8.23 -18.32
CA GLY A 314 0.58 -7.29 -17.21
C GLY A 314 -0.90 -7.16 -16.81
N ALA A 315 -1.27 -6.00 -16.30
CA ALA A 315 -2.64 -5.63 -15.95
C ALA A 315 -3.51 -5.36 -17.19
N ILE A 316 -4.81 -5.58 -17.04
CA ILE A 316 -5.88 -5.23 -17.98
C ILE A 316 -6.67 -4.05 -17.39
N ILE A 317 -6.72 -2.95 -18.14
CA ILE A 317 -7.56 -1.80 -17.75
C ILE A 317 -9.03 -2.16 -17.98
N LYS A 318 -9.77 -2.33 -16.88
CA LYS A 318 -11.22 -2.54 -16.90
C LYS A 318 -11.93 -1.19 -16.80
N ARG A 319 -13.06 -1.04 -17.52
CA ARG A 319 -13.96 0.09 -17.26
C ARG A 319 -14.59 -0.09 -15.89
N LYS A 320 -14.33 0.89 -15.03
CA LYS A 320 -14.78 0.96 -13.63
C LYS A 320 -16.28 0.67 -13.48
N TRP A 321 -17.11 1.30 -14.30
CA TRP A 321 -18.57 1.16 -14.27
C TRP A 321 -19.14 0.95 -15.66
N SER A 322 -20.27 0.24 -15.71
CA SER A 322 -21.13 0.16 -16.88
C SER A 322 -21.68 1.53 -17.25
N LYS A 323 -22.20 1.65 -18.48
CA LYS A 323 -22.86 2.88 -18.94
C LYS A 323 -24.09 3.19 -18.10
N GLU A 324 -24.77 2.16 -17.61
CA GLU A 324 -25.95 2.23 -16.75
C GLU A 324 -25.58 2.74 -15.36
N GLU A 325 -24.52 2.22 -14.75
CA GLU A 325 -24.02 2.70 -13.46
C GLU A 325 -23.53 4.16 -13.53
N LEU A 326 -22.86 4.56 -14.61
CA LEU A 326 -22.44 5.95 -14.82
C LEU A 326 -23.62 6.93 -14.89
N LYS A 327 -24.75 6.52 -15.49
CA LYS A 327 -25.97 7.35 -15.58
C LYS A 327 -26.56 7.63 -14.20
N GLU A 328 -26.50 6.65 -13.30
CA GLU A 328 -27.00 6.80 -11.92
C GLU A 328 -25.99 7.49 -11.01
N TYR A 329 -24.68 7.29 -11.24
CA TYR A 329 -23.63 7.82 -10.40
C TYR A 329 -23.63 9.35 -10.27
N SER A 330 -23.90 10.07 -11.37
CA SER A 330 -23.98 11.55 -11.36
C SER A 330 -25.15 12.12 -10.53
N LYS A 331 -26.12 11.28 -10.14
CA LYS A 331 -27.34 11.69 -9.45
C LYS A 331 -27.29 11.44 -7.94
N VAL A 332 -26.29 10.71 -7.44
CA VAL A 332 -26.22 10.31 -6.02
C VAL A 332 -25.27 11.24 -5.27
N PRO A 333 -25.78 12.17 -4.42
CA PRO A 333 -24.92 12.96 -3.54
C PRO A 333 -24.23 12.05 -2.52
N ILE A 334 -23.27 12.58 -1.76
CA ILE A 334 -22.66 11.81 -0.68
C ILE A 334 -23.74 11.46 0.35
N VAL A 335 -23.94 10.18 0.59
CA VAL A 335 -24.88 9.61 1.56
C VAL A 335 -24.10 8.91 2.66
N ILE A 336 -24.42 9.28 3.89
CA ILE A 336 -23.87 8.67 5.10
C ILE A 336 -24.94 7.79 5.72
N LYS A 337 -24.65 6.50 5.89
CA LYS A 337 -25.52 5.55 6.59
C LYS A 337 -24.83 5.04 7.84
N ASN A 338 -24.78 5.89 8.87
CA ASN A 338 -24.61 5.57 10.29
C ASN A 338 -24.67 6.90 11.06
N ARG A 339 -25.38 6.96 12.20
CA ARG A 339 -25.48 8.20 13.00
C ARG A 339 -24.26 8.47 13.89
N ASN A 340 -23.36 7.49 14.05
CA ASN A 340 -22.20 7.58 14.93
C ASN A 340 -20.93 8.10 14.21
N ILE A 341 -21.07 8.55 12.96
CA ILE A 341 -19.97 9.18 12.22
C ILE A 341 -19.95 10.67 12.57
N VAL A 342 -18.83 11.14 13.09
CA VAL A 342 -18.63 12.56 13.35
C VAL A 342 -18.12 13.20 12.06
N THR A 343 -18.86 14.19 11.56
CA THR A 343 -18.44 15.06 10.46
C THR A 343 -17.92 16.36 11.08
N VAL A 344 -16.65 16.68 10.83
CA VAL A 344 -15.98 17.90 11.36
C VAL A 344 -15.63 18.83 10.21
#